data_AF-A0A0C5E1H8-F1
#
_entry.id   AF-A0A0C5E1H8-F1
#
_cell.length_a   1.000
_cell.length_b   1.000
_cell.length_c   1.000
_cell.angle_alpha   90.00
_cell.angle_beta   90.00
_cell.angle_gamma   90.00
#
_symmetry.space_group_name_H-M   'P 1'
#
loop_
_entity.id
_entity.type
_entity.pdbx_description
1 polymer ?
#
loop_
_entity_poly.entity_id
_entity_poly.type
_entity_poly.pdbx_seq_one_letter_code
_entity_poly.pdbx_strand_id
1 'polypeptide(L)'
;MEPKHVEHLLISVEPHERRMSHWVYAPKVVDTRDGRVLLDLGGGPWDLVSTAQSATAVELLLRQYPGDREAVCLSICLADNSLWLGNCRVAAGDIPGALERAQA
;
A
#
# COMPACT_ATOMS: atom_id res chain seq x y z
N MET A 1 -8.87 -8.92 6.95
CA MET A 1 -9.32 -7.51 7.01
C MET A 1 -10.42 -7.34 5.98
N GLU A 2 -11.54 -6.72 6.33
CA GLU A 2 -12.60 -6.40 5.36
C GLU A 2 -12.14 -5.27 4.43
N PRO A 3 -12.57 -5.26 3.15
CA PRO A 3 -12.25 -4.15 2.25
C PRO A 3 -12.76 -2.81 2.80
N LYS A 4 -11.92 -1.78 2.76
CA LYS A 4 -12.24 -0.42 3.21
C LYS A 4 -12.46 0.48 2.01
N HIS A 5 -13.58 1.21 2.00
CA HIS A 5 -13.84 2.26 1.03
C HIS A 5 -13.39 3.61 1.60
N VAL A 6 -12.66 4.38 0.80
CA VAL A 6 -12.24 5.74 1.13
C VAL A 6 -12.41 6.60 -0.12
N GLU A 7 -13.37 7.52 -0.12
CA GLU A 7 -13.76 8.25 -1.34
C GLU A 7 -14.04 7.27 -2.50
N HIS A 8 -13.36 7.43 -3.63
CA HIS A 8 -13.38 6.52 -4.78
C HIS A 8 -12.35 5.39 -4.70
N LEU A 9 -11.66 5.18 -3.58
CA LEU A 9 -10.67 4.13 -3.42
C LEU A 9 -11.24 2.93 -2.66
N LEU A 10 -11.06 1.75 -3.23
CA LEU A 10 -11.25 0.47 -2.54
C LEU A 10 -9.89 -0.06 -2.11
N ILE A 11 -9.70 -0.23 -0.80
CA ILE A 11 -8.51 -0.81 -0.19
C ILE A 11 -8.88 -2.21 0.29
N SER A 12 -8.27 -3.24 -0.28
CA SER A 12 -8.41 -4.61 0.18
C SER A 12 -7.04 -5.16 0.57
N VAL A 13 -7.03 -6.33 1.21
CA VAL A 13 -5.80 -7.09 1.43
C VAL A 13 -5.94 -8.48 0.81
N GLU A 14 -4.81 -9.01 0.34
CA GLU A 14 -4.66 -10.39 -0.09
C GLU A 14 -3.78 -11.12 0.93
N PRO A 15 -4.39 -11.86 1.89
CA PRO A 15 -3.64 -12.64 2.85
C PRO A 15 -2.92 -13.80 2.13
N HIS A 16 -1.63 -13.94 2.38
CA HIS A 16 -0.87 -15.09 1.90
C HIS A 16 0.16 -15.53 2.93
N GLU A 17 0.37 -16.85 3.02
CA GLU A 17 1.40 -17.39 3.88
C GLU A 17 2.79 -17.15 3.27
N ARG A 18 3.75 -16.68 4.08
CA ARG A 18 5.15 -16.55 3.68
C ARG A 18 5.99 -17.73 4.13
N ARG A 19 5.95 -18.06 5.43
CA ARG A 19 6.77 -19.13 6.04
C ARG A 19 6.22 -19.52 7.42
N MET A 20 6.13 -20.81 7.71
CA MET A 20 5.85 -21.33 9.07
C MET A 20 4.63 -20.67 9.72
N SER A 21 3.51 -20.58 8.99
CA SER A 21 2.29 -19.91 9.46
C SER A 21 2.44 -18.41 9.75
N HIS A 22 3.49 -17.75 9.25
CA HIS A 22 3.56 -16.30 9.19
C HIS A 22 2.79 -15.83 7.96
N TRP A 23 1.79 -14.98 8.20
CA TRP A 23 0.92 -14.42 7.19
C TRP A 23 1.30 -12.98 6.91
N VAL A 24 1.22 -12.60 5.63
CA VAL A 24 1.31 -11.22 5.17
C VAL A 24 -0.02 -10.83 4.56
N TYR A 25 -0.54 -9.67 4.97
CA TYR A 25 -1.76 -9.06 4.50
C TYR A 25 -1.42 -7.95 3.51
N ALA A 26 -1.09 -8.35 2.30
CA ALA A 26 -0.61 -7.42 1.28
C ALA A 26 -1.75 -6.54 0.74
N PRO A 27 -1.60 -5.20 0.70
CA PRO A 27 -2.67 -4.33 0.26
C PRO A 27 -2.80 -4.29 -1.26
N LYS A 28 -4.04 -4.11 -1.71
CA LYS A 28 -4.42 -3.76 -3.07
C LYS A 28 -5.34 -2.53 -3.02
N VAL A 29 -5.08 -1.56 -3.89
CA VAL A 29 -5.89 -0.34 -4.01
C VAL A 29 -6.39 -0.18 -5.43
N VAL A 30 -7.69 -0.02 -5.56
CA VAL A 30 -8.39 0.16 -6.83
C VAL A 30 -9.16 1.48 -6.80
N ASP A 31 -9.05 2.27 -7.87
CA ASP A 31 -9.97 3.37 -8.14
C ASP A 31 -11.30 2.79 -8.63
N THR A 32 -12.37 2.99 -7.87
CA THR A 32 -13.69 2.41 -8.17
C THR A 32 -14.44 3.16 -9.28
N ARG A 33 -13.96 4.34 -9.70
CA ARG A 33 -14.58 5.11 -10.79
C ARG A 33 -14.38 4.46 -12.15
N ASP A 34 -13.19 3.92 -12.37
CA ASP A 34 -12.77 3.32 -13.65
C ASP A 34 -12.21 1.89 -13.51
N GLY A 35 -12.11 1.36 -12.29
CA GLY A 35 -11.57 0.04 -11.99
C GLY A 35 -10.05 -0.02 -12.06
N ARG A 36 -9.36 1.11 -12.17
CA ARG A 36 -7.90 1.14 -12.31
C ARG A 36 -7.20 0.71 -11.03
N VAL A 37 -6.31 -0.26 -11.14
CA VAL A 37 -5.43 -0.66 -10.03
C VAL A 37 -4.36 0.41 -9.83
N LEU A 38 -4.34 1.03 -8.65
CA LEU A 38 -3.32 2.03 -8.28
C LEU A 38 -2.13 1.37 -7.58
N LEU A 39 -2.39 0.35 -6.77
CA LEU A 39 -1.41 -0.39 -5.99
C LEU A 39 -1.81 -1.86 -5.96
N ASP A 40 -0.86 -2.74 -6.20
CA ASP A 40 -1.02 -4.17 -5.95
C ASP A 40 0.29 -4.72 -5.38
N LEU A 41 0.28 -5.06 -4.09
CA LEU A 41 1.42 -5.69 -3.41
C LEU A 41 1.17 -7.19 -3.16
N GLY A 42 0.13 -7.77 -3.78
CA GLY A 42 -0.22 -9.19 -3.66
C GLY A 42 0.97 -10.11 -3.93
N GLY A 43 1.12 -11.15 -3.10
CA GLY A 43 2.28 -12.05 -3.13
C GLY A 43 3.64 -11.43 -2.75
N GLY A 44 3.69 -10.13 -2.47
CA GLY A 44 4.88 -9.40 -2.03
C GLY A 44 5.15 -9.48 -0.53
N PRO A 45 6.32 -9.00 -0.05
CA PRO A 45 6.68 -9.07 1.37
C PRO A 45 6.03 -7.95 2.20
N TRP A 46 5.12 -7.15 1.64
CA TRP A 46 4.66 -5.92 2.28
C TRP A 46 3.34 -6.17 3.00
N ASP A 47 3.37 -5.99 4.31
CA ASP A 47 2.22 -6.12 5.19
C ASP A 47 1.58 -4.74 5.44
N LEU A 48 0.26 -4.66 5.31
CA LEU A 48 -0.50 -3.45 5.65
C LEU A 48 -0.70 -3.37 7.17
N VAL A 49 0.04 -2.48 7.82
CA VAL A 49 -0.02 -2.27 9.27
C VAL A 49 -1.24 -1.45 9.67
N SER A 50 -1.49 -0.34 8.98
CA SER A 50 -2.64 0.52 9.23
C SER A 50 -2.98 1.39 8.03
N THR A 51 -4.18 1.98 8.06
CA THR A 51 -4.60 2.99 7.10
C THR A 51 -5.05 4.24 7.84
N ALA A 52 -4.58 5.40 7.41
CA ALA A 52 -5.06 6.70 7.86
C ALA A 52 -5.64 7.47 6.67
N GLN A 53 -6.59 8.36 6.95
CA GLN A 53 -7.21 9.21 5.93
C GLN A 53 -7.15 10.65 6.43
N SER A 54 -6.79 11.55 5.53
CA SER A 54 -6.94 12.99 5.69
C SER A 54 -7.92 13.54 4.63
N ALA A 55 -8.14 14.86 4.64
CA ALA A 55 -8.97 15.51 3.64
C ALA A 55 -8.39 15.44 2.21
N THR A 56 -7.09 15.16 2.05
CA THR A 56 -6.40 15.23 0.74
C THR A 56 -5.69 13.93 0.35
N ALA A 57 -5.51 12.99 1.28
CA ALA A 57 -4.76 11.78 1.03
C ALA A 57 -5.24 10.59 1.87
N VAL A 58 -4.96 9.40 1.35
CA VAL A 58 -4.98 8.14 2.10
C VAL A 58 -3.54 7.73 2.36
N GLU A 59 -3.23 7.38 3.60
CA GLU A 59 -1.92 6.90 4.02
C GLU A 59 -2.01 5.40 4.34
N LEU A 60 -1.10 4.63 3.76
CA LEU A 60 -0.92 3.21 4.02
C LEU A 60 0.41 3.06 4.75
N LEU A 61 0.35 2.60 6.01
CA LEU A 61 1.55 2.26 6.75
C LEU A 61 1.91 0.81 6.43
N LEU A 62 3.07 0.61 5.79
CA LEU A 62 3.51 -0.68 5.25
C LEU A 62 4.76 -1.15 5.98
N ARG A 63 4.86 -2.45 6.27
CA ARG A 63 6.09 -3.05 6.81
C ARG A 63 6.54 -4.20 5.93
N GLN A 64 7.83 -4.24 5.61
CA GLN A 64 8.40 -5.38 4.87
C GLN A 64 8.59 -6.57 5.82
N TYR A 65 8.24 -7.76 5.35
CA TYR A 65 8.51 -9.03 6.01
C TYR A 65 9.84 -9.64 5.51
N PRO A 66 10.69 -10.19 6.39
CA PRO A 66 10.55 -10.21 7.86
C PRO A 66 10.67 -8.80 8.45
N GLY A 67 9.90 -8.54 9.50
CA GLY A 67 9.58 -7.22 10.07
C GLY A 67 10.72 -6.46 10.77
N ASP A 68 11.96 -6.69 10.35
CA ASP A 68 13.17 -6.13 10.97
C ASP A 68 13.44 -4.67 10.55
N ARG A 69 12.71 -4.19 9.54
CA ARG A 69 12.82 -2.84 8.98
C ARG A 69 11.69 -1.93 9.45
N GLU A 70 11.98 -0.63 9.48
CA GLU A 70 10.97 0.38 9.80
C GLU A 70 9.81 0.36 8.80
N ALA A 71 8.64 0.80 9.29
CA ALA A 71 7.47 0.92 8.45
C ALA A 71 7.60 2.13 7.53
N VAL A 72 7.15 1.97 6.30
CA VAL A 72 7.14 2.99 5.26
C VAL A 72 5.71 3.51 5.09
N CYS A 73 5.55 4.82 5.03
CA CYS A 73 4.26 5.45 4.74
C CYS A 73 4.13 5.74 3.24
N LEU A 74 3.19 5.07 2.59
CA LEU A 74 2.79 5.33 1.21
C LEU A 74 1.51 6.16 1.19
N SER A 75 1.58 7.36 0.64
CA SER A 75 0.44 8.27 0.52
C SER A 75 -0.15 8.24 -0.89
N ILE A 76 -1.47 8.22 -0.98
CA ILE A 76 -2.24 8.34 -2.21
C ILE A 76 -3.00 9.66 -2.16
N CYS A 77 -2.63 10.59 -3.05
CA CYS A 77 -3.32 11.86 -3.18
C CYS A 77 -4.72 11.64 -3.77
N LEU A 78 -5.78 12.08 -3.08
CA LEU A 78 -7.16 11.87 -3.50
C LEU A 78 -7.55 12.69 -4.74
N ALA A 79 -6.86 13.81 -5.00
CA ALA A 79 -7.19 14.69 -6.12
C ALA A 79 -6.84 14.06 -7.49
N ASP A 80 -5.69 13.38 -7.59
CA ASP A 80 -5.16 12.86 -8.86
C ASP A 80 -4.70 11.40 -8.80
N ASN A 81 -4.88 10.73 -7.66
CA ASN A 81 -4.42 9.37 -7.39
C ASN A 81 -2.90 9.18 -7.51
N SER A 82 -2.12 10.24 -7.36
CA SER A 82 -0.66 10.12 -7.34
C SER A 82 -0.17 9.43 -6.06
N LEU A 83 0.84 8.57 -6.21
CA LEU A 83 1.48 7.85 -5.13
C LEU A 83 2.74 8.59 -4.68
N TRP A 84 2.96 8.63 -3.37
CA TRP A 84 4.07 9.36 -2.76
C TRP A 84 4.70 8.57 -1.61
N LEU A 85 6.02 8.60 -1.56
CA LEU A 85 6.83 8.14 -0.43
C LEU A 85 7.60 9.33 0.13
N GLY A 86 7.14 9.86 1.26
CA GLY A 86 7.58 11.17 1.75
C GLY A 86 7.36 12.24 0.68
N ASN A 87 8.44 12.87 0.21
CA ASN A 87 8.38 13.93 -0.80
C ASN A 87 8.62 13.42 -2.24
N CYS A 88 8.73 12.10 -2.44
CA CYS A 88 9.03 11.51 -3.74
C CYS A 88 7.76 10.94 -4.37
N ARG A 89 7.39 11.45 -5.55
CA ARG A 89 6.30 10.86 -6.35
C ARG A 89 6.76 9.53 -6.94
N VAL A 90 5.91 8.51 -6.83
CA VAL A 90 6.18 7.15 -7.28
C VAL A 90 5.29 6.80 -8.46
N ALA A 91 5.88 6.22 -9.50
CA ALA A 91 5.11 5.68 -10.62
C ALA A 91 4.50 4.32 -10.24
N ALA A 92 3.27 4.04 -10.69
CA ALA A 92 2.58 2.79 -10.35
C ALA A 92 3.37 1.52 -10.72
N GLY A 93 4.17 1.57 -11.79
CA GLY A 93 5.03 0.45 -12.22
C GLY A 93 6.33 0.25 -11.42
N ASP A 94 6.71 1.20 -10.56
CA ASP A 94 7.97 1.16 -9.78
C ASP A 94 7.71 1.13 -8.26
N ILE A 95 6.48 0.86 -7.82
CA ILE A 95 6.15 0.88 -6.40
C ILE A 95 7.03 -0.08 -5.58
N PRO A 96 7.24 -1.36 -5.96
CA PRO A 96 8.07 -2.26 -5.17
C PRO A 96 9.51 -1.75 -5.00
N GLY A 97 10.12 -1.25 -6.09
CA GLY A 97 11.46 -0.68 -6.06
C GLY A 97 11.53 0.60 -5.23
N ALA A 98 10.51 1.45 -5.30
CA ALA A 98 10.43 2.67 -4.51
C ALA A 98 10.29 2.37 -3.00
N LEU A 99 9.49 1.37 -2.64
CA LEU A 99 9.35 0.92 -1.26
C LEU A 99 10.65 0.34 -0.70
N GLU A 100 11.39 -0.44 -1.51
CA GLU A 100 12.72 -0.94 -1.11
C GLU A 100 13.73 0.18 -0.88
N ARG A 101 13.74 1.21 -1.75
CA ARG A 101 14.61 2.39 -1.58
C ARG A 101 14.24 3.24 -0.37
N ALA A 102 12.97 3.29 0.01
CA ALA A 102 12.51 4.02 1.18
C ALA A 102 12.93 3.37 2.51
N GLN A 103 13.47 2.15 2.48
CA GLN A 103 14.00 1.42 3.63
C GLN A 103 15.53 1.34 3.68
N ALA A 104 16.21 1.91 2.68
CA ALA A 104 17.67 1.92 2.58
C ALA A 104 18.27 3.12 3.33
#